data_AF-A0A126P1Z3-F1
#
_entry.id   AF-A0A126P1Z3-F1
#
_cell.length_a   1.000
_cell.length_b   1.000
_cell.length_c   1.000
_cell.angle_alpha   90.00
_cell.angle_beta   90.00
_cell.angle_gamma   90.00
#
_symmetry.space_group_name_H-M   'P 1'
#
loop_
_entity.id
_entity.type
_entity.pdbx_description
1 polymer ?
#
loop_
_entity_poly.entity_id
_entity_poly.type
_entity_poly.pdbx_seq_one_letter_code
_entity_poly.pdbx_strand_id
1 'polypeptide(L)'
;MRSLSLVGLCVLVCGGSAQAAAECLSDQGVRESISGRLSVVRTHDEAGQVERPYILTLQKPVCLSTLDADSIEAATTIQVYATDDELLQRLKQSVGKSLQLRGRFFAADTAYHHAPIVMEVIEIPPGPKPRRW
;
A
#
# COMPACT_ATOMS: atom_id res chain seq x y z
N MET A 1 -0.36 4.60 71.05
CA MET A 1 -0.51 5.89 70.31
C MET A 1 0.85 6.20 69.71
N ARG A 2 1.11 6.37 68.41
CA ARG A 2 0.30 6.74 67.23
C ARG A 2 0.84 5.99 66.01
N SER A 3 -0.07 5.55 65.14
CA SER A 3 0.21 5.10 63.77
C SER A 3 0.65 6.26 62.88
N LEU A 4 1.51 5.99 61.88
CA LEU A 4 1.52 6.71 60.61
C LEU A 4 2.13 5.80 59.52
N SER A 5 1.24 5.24 58.70
CA SER A 5 1.55 4.71 57.37
C SER A 5 1.64 5.87 56.38
N LEU A 6 2.57 5.81 55.41
CA LEU A 6 2.46 6.48 54.09
C LEU A 6 3.43 5.74 53.14
N VAL A 7 2.92 4.78 52.38
CA VAL A 7 2.35 4.93 51.02
C VAL A 7 3.46 4.88 49.97
N GLY A 8 3.41 3.77 49.21
CA GLY A 8 4.31 3.46 48.12
C GLY A 8 4.14 4.36 46.92
N LEU A 9 5.25 4.54 46.20
CA LEU A 9 5.28 5.14 44.88
C LEU A 9 5.82 4.09 43.90
N CYS A 10 4.93 3.20 43.43
CA CYS A 10 5.19 2.43 42.22
C CYS A 10 5.06 3.40 41.04
N VAL A 11 6.19 3.87 40.52
CA VAL A 11 6.25 4.58 39.25
C VAL A 11 5.94 3.58 38.14
N LEU A 12 4.65 3.47 37.76
CA LEU A 12 4.24 2.85 36.51
C LEU A 12 4.70 3.76 35.37
N VAL A 13 5.83 3.42 34.76
CA VAL A 13 6.19 3.94 33.43
C VAL A 13 5.24 3.29 32.43
N CYS A 14 4.11 3.96 32.16
CA CYS A 14 3.28 3.66 31.00
C CYS A 14 4.07 4.02 29.74
N GLY A 15 4.82 3.05 29.21
CA GLY A 15 5.37 3.10 27.87
C GLY A 15 4.20 3.12 26.86
N GLY A 16 3.71 4.31 26.56
CA GLY A 16 2.79 4.53 25.45
C GLY A 16 3.49 4.14 24.17
N SER A 17 3.20 2.94 23.68
CA SER A 17 3.50 2.58 22.30
C SER A 17 2.61 3.44 21.43
N ALA A 18 3.10 4.60 21.01
CA ALA A 18 2.54 5.30 19.88
C ALA A 18 2.75 4.38 18.67
N GLN A 19 1.77 3.51 18.40
CA GLN A 19 1.60 3.02 17.04
C GLN A 19 1.33 4.28 16.22
N ALA A 20 2.36 4.75 15.50
CA ALA A 20 2.12 5.65 14.39
C ALA A 20 1.07 4.95 13.52
N ALA A 21 -0.15 5.48 13.52
CA ALA A 21 -1.11 5.13 12.50
C ALA A 21 -0.37 5.35 11.17
N ALA A 22 -0.39 4.34 10.30
CA ALA A 22 0.18 4.53 8.97
C ALA A 22 -0.52 5.76 8.37
N GLU A 23 0.24 6.82 8.09
CA GLU A 23 -0.29 7.98 7.37
C GLU A 23 -0.89 7.47 6.06
N CYS A 24 -2.10 7.92 5.75
CA CYS A 24 -2.78 7.50 4.53
C CYS A 24 -1.97 7.87 3.30
N LEU A 25 -2.09 7.05 2.26
CA LEU A 25 -1.58 7.43 0.95
C LEU A 25 -2.29 8.71 0.49
N SER A 26 -1.64 9.55 -0.32
CA SER A 26 -2.25 10.76 -0.89
C SER A 26 -2.32 10.70 -2.41
N ASP A 27 -3.44 11.18 -2.97
CA ASP A 27 -3.60 11.43 -4.40
C ASP A 27 -2.80 12.65 -4.91
N GLN A 28 -2.39 13.55 -4.00
CA GLN A 28 -1.50 14.68 -4.30
C GLN A 28 -0.02 14.31 -4.19
N GLY A 29 0.28 13.17 -3.57
CA GLY A 29 1.64 12.67 -3.38
C GLY A 29 2.28 12.23 -4.70
N VAL A 30 3.42 12.82 -5.04
CA VAL A 30 4.23 12.35 -6.18
C VAL A 30 5.33 11.44 -5.65
N ARG A 31 5.30 10.15 -6.02
CA ARG A 31 6.30 9.10 -5.65
C ARG A 31 6.14 8.52 -4.25
N GLU A 32 4.93 8.44 -3.72
CA GLU A 32 4.70 7.62 -2.54
C GLU A 32 5.06 6.15 -2.80
N SER A 33 5.62 5.51 -1.78
CA SER A 33 6.18 4.15 -1.90
C SER A 33 5.27 3.12 -1.26
N ILE A 34 4.97 2.05 -1.98
CA ILE A 34 4.15 0.94 -1.47
C ILE A 34 4.83 -0.40 -1.76
N SER A 35 4.66 -1.38 -0.89
CA SER A 35 5.23 -2.72 -1.06
C SER A 35 4.17 -3.79 -1.01
N GLY A 36 4.29 -4.77 -1.90
CA GLY A 36 3.35 -5.90 -1.96
C GLY A 36 3.82 -7.00 -2.89
N ARG A 37 3.00 -8.04 -3.00
CA ARG A 37 3.18 -9.14 -3.95
C ARG A 37 2.41 -8.83 -5.23
N LEU A 38 3.11 -8.81 -6.36
CA LEU A 38 2.51 -8.52 -7.66
C LEU A 38 1.97 -9.80 -8.30
N SER A 39 0.77 -9.69 -8.86
CA SER A 39 0.09 -10.76 -9.60
C SER A 39 -0.55 -10.19 -10.86
N VAL A 40 -0.90 -11.07 -11.80
CA VAL A 40 -1.77 -10.75 -12.94
C VAL A 40 -3.04 -11.54 -12.74
N VAL A 41 -4.18 -10.85 -12.76
CA VAL A 41 -5.50 -11.46 -12.70
C VAL A 41 -6.07 -11.55 -14.10
N ARG A 42 -6.85 -12.59 -14.39
CA ARG A 42 -7.61 -12.68 -15.64
C ARG A 42 -9.05 -12.30 -15.34
N THR A 43 -9.54 -11.29 -16.04
CA THR A 43 -10.90 -10.75 -15.88
C THR A 43 -11.48 -10.42 -17.26
N HIS A 44 -12.67 -9.85 -17.31
CA HIS A 44 -13.27 -9.34 -18.54
C HIS A 44 -13.76 -7.91 -18.34
N ASP A 45 -13.69 -7.10 -19.40
CA ASP A 45 -14.34 -5.79 -19.45
C ASP A 45 -15.86 -5.93 -19.67
N GLU A 46 -16.57 -4.79 -19.71
CA GLU A 46 -18.00 -4.75 -20.00
C GLU A 46 -18.36 -5.29 -21.39
N ALA A 47 -17.44 -5.26 -22.35
CA ALA A 47 -17.60 -5.80 -23.69
C ALA A 47 -17.28 -7.31 -23.76
N GLY A 48 -16.93 -7.94 -22.62
CA GLY A 48 -16.56 -9.36 -22.54
C GLY A 48 -15.16 -9.67 -23.07
N GLN A 49 -14.32 -8.68 -23.34
CA GLN A 49 -12.94 -8.87 -23.75
C GLN A 49 -12.07 -9.23 -22.55
N VAL A 50 -11.12 -10.15 -22.76
CA VAL A 50 -10.23 -10.58 -21.68
C VAL A 50 -9.27 -9.45 -21.31
N GLU A 51 -9.31 -9.06 -20.03
CA GLU A 51 -8.36 -8.14 -19.43
C GLU A 51 -7.36 -8.87 -18.52
N ARG A 52 -6.19 -8.25 -18.35
CA ARG A 52 -5.09 -8.76 -17.53
C ARG A 52 -4.50 -7.68 -16.62
N PRO A 53 -5.26 -7.15 -15.65
CA PRO A 53 -4.76 -6.15 -14.73
C PRO A 53 -3.64 -6.73 -13.85
N TYR A 54 -2.65 -5.87 -13.55
CA TYR A 54 -1.66 -6.17 -12.52
C TYR A 54 -2.21 -5.74 -11.17
N ILE A 55 -2.20 -6.65 -10.20
CA ILE A 55 -2.67 -6.40 -8.83
C ILE A 55 -1.52 -6.56 -7.85
N LEU A 56 -1.26 -5.52 -7.08
CA LEU A 56 -0.35 -5.52 -5.95
C LEU A 56 -1.14 -5.84 -4.67
N THR A 57 -0.88 -7.00 -4.07
CA THR A 57 -1.47 -7.40 -2.79
C THR A 57 -0.56 -6.97 -1.64
N LEU A 58 -1.12 -6.22 -0.70
CA LEU A 58 -0.41 -5.64 0.45
C LEU A 58 -0.45 -6.60 1.65
N GLN A 59 0.57 -6.53 2.51
CA GLN A 59 0.59 -7.31 3.76
C GLN A 59 -0.31 -6.71 4.86
N LYS A 60 -0.57 -5.41 4.78
CA LYS A 60 -1.43 -4.66 5.69
C LYS A 60 -2.33 -3.73 4.86
N PRO A 61 -3.56 -3.48 5.30
CA PRO A 61 -4.43 -2.51 4.64
C PRO A 61 -3.79 -1.11 4.69
N VAL A 62 -4.07 -0.33 3.66
CA VAL A 62 -3.73 1.09 3.59
C VAL A 62 -4.98 1.90 3.29
N CYS A 63 -5.02 3.13 3.79
CA CYS A 63 -6.00 4.12 3.39
C CYS A 63 -5.45 4.99 2.25
N LEU A 64 -6.35 5.61 1.49
CA LEU A 64 -6.07 6.67 0.53
C LEU A 64 -6.88 7.90 0.93
N SER A 65 -6.20 9.00 1.23
CA SER A 65 -6.79 10.31 1.42
C SER A 65 -6.80 11.03 0.08
N THR A 66 -7.99 11.45 -0.34
CA THR A 66 -8.20 12.28 -1.51
C THR A 66 -8.73 13.65 -1.08
N LEU A 67 -8.62 14.66 -1.96
CA LEU A 67 -9.29 15.95 -1.72
C LEU A 67 -10.80 15.88 -1.98
N ASP A 68 -11.26 14.85 -2.70
CA ASP A 68 -12.64 14.61 -3.07
C ASP A 68 -13.34 13.60 -2.13
N ALA A 69 -14.63 13.31 -2.37
CA ALA A 69 -15.43 12.43 -1.52
C ALA A 69 -15.05 10.93 -1.59
N ASP A 70 -14.15 10.56 -2.50
CA ASP A 70 -13.81 9.16 -2.82
C ASP A 70 -12.61 8.62 -2.04
N SER A 71 -12.41 9.11 -0.80
CA SER A 71 -11.36 8.60 0.08
C SER A 71 -11.62 7.14 0.46
N ILE A 72 -10.55 6.36 0.63
CA ILE A 72 -10.61 4.93 0.91
C ILE A 72 -10.09 4.68 2.31
N GLU A 73 -10.93 4.16 3.20
CA GLU A 73 -10.56 3.90 4.60
C GLU A 73 -9.59 2.72 4.75
N ALA A 74 -9.74 1.68 3.92
CA ALA A 74 -8.88 0.51 3.95
C ALA A 74 -8.95 -0.29 2.64
N ALA A 75 -7.79 -0.58 2.04
CA ALA A 75 -7.65 -1.50 0.93
C ALA A 75 -6.38 -2.36 1.09
N THR A 76 -6.46 -3.63 0.70
CA THR A 76 -5.32 -4.57 0.67
C THR A 76 -4.84 -4.87 -0.75
N THR A 77 -5.51 -4.31 -1.76
CA THR A 77 -5.21 -4.53 -3.18
C THR A 77 -5.13 -3.21 -3.90
N ILE A 78 -4.13 -3.06 -4.75
CA ILE A 78 -3.94 -1.91 -5.63
C ILE A 78 -3.80 -2.42 -7.05
N GLN A 79 -4.59 -1.90 -7.99
CA GLN A 79 -4.38 -2.13 -9.41
C GLN A 79 -3.26 -1.22 -9.88
N VAL A 80 -2.24 -1.79 -10.54
CA VAL A 80 -1.07 -1.03 -10.99
C VAL A 80 -0.98 -1.02 -12.51
N TYR A 81 -0.52 0.09 -13.07
CA TYR A 81 -0.20 0.21 -14.49
C TYR A 81 1.06 1.04 -14.68
N ALA A 82 1.66 0.94 -15.87
CA ALA A 82 2.78 1.77 -16.28
C ALA A 82 2.53 2.29 -17.70
N THR A 83 2.84 3.57 -17.92
CA THR A 83 2.76 4.24 -19.22
C THR A 83 4.07 4.14 -20.00
N ASP A 84 5.19 3.95 -19.30
CA ASP A 84 6.51 3.69 -19.89
C ASP A 84 6.72 2.19 -20.18
N ASP A 85 7.23 1.88 -21.38
CA ASP A 85 7.41 0.51 -21.86
C ASP A 85 8.47 -0.26 -21.05
N GLU A 86 9.54 0.40 -20.60
CA GLU A 86 10.58 -0.24 -19.79
C GLU A 86 10.02 -0.64 -18.42
N LEU A 87 9.30 0.27 -17.75
CA LEU A 87 8.60 -0.02 -16.51
C LEU A 87 7.55 -1.12 -16.67
N LEU A 88 6.80 -1.12 -17.77
CA LEU A 88 5.83 -2.17 -18.07
C LEU A 88 6.52 -3.54 -18.22
N GLN A 89 7.66 -3.60 -18.90
CA GLN A 89 8.44 -4.84 -19.01
C GLN A 89 8.97 -5.31 -17.65
N ARG A 90 9.42 -4.37 -16.82
CA ARG A 90 9.89 -4.68 -15.46
C ARG A 90 8.76 -5.15 -14.55
N LEU A 91 7.54 -4.61 -14.69
CA LEU A 91 6.34 -5.12 -14.01
C LEU A 91 6.04 -6.57 -14.44
N LYS A 92 6.03 -6.85 -15.75
CA LYS A 92 5.85 -8.20 -16.29
C LYS A 92 6.83 -9.20 -15.68
N GLN A 93 8.11 -8.83 -15.62
CA GLN A 93 9.17 -9.67 -15.04
C GLN A 93 9.08 -9.81 -13.51
N SER A 94 8.28 -8.97 -12.85
CA SER A 94 8.10 -8.95 -11.40
C SER A 94 6.85 -9.70 -10.93
N VAL A 95 6.04 -10.22 -11.84
CA VAL A 95 4.87 -11.04 -11.51
C VAL A 95 5.28 -12.23 -10.65
N GLY A 96 4.56 -12.46 -9.55
CA GLY A 96 4.86 -13.49 -8.57
C GLY A 96 5.92 -13.11 -7.53
N LYS A 97 6.51 -11.91 -7.60
CA LYS A 97 7.51 -11.42 -6.63
C LYS A 97 6.90 -10.40 -5.68
N SER A 98 7.55 -10.24 -4.53
CA SER A 98 7.34 -9.07 -3.67
C SER A 98 8.29 -7.96 -4.09
N LEU A 99 7.77 -6.75 -4.27
CA LEU A 99 8.54 -5.58 -4.65
C LEU A 99 7.98 -4.31 -4.02
N GLN A 100 8.82 -3.28 -4.01
CA GLN A 100 8.42 -1.91 -3.73
C GLN A 100 8.14 -1.19 -5.06
N LEU A 101 7.10 -0.37 -5.08
CA LEU A 101 6.73 0.50 -6.19
C LEU A 101 6.68 1.95 -5.69
N ARG A 102 6.92 2.88 -6.59
CA ARG A 102 6.73 4.32 -6.40
C ARG A 102 5.87 4.90 -7.50
N GLY A 103 4.94 5.76 -7.13
CA GLY A 103 3.93 6.19 -8.10
C GLY A 103 3.00 7.28 -7.62
N ARG A 104 1.90 7.41 -8.35
CA ARG A 104 0.74 8.25 -8.04
C ARG A 104 -0.45 7.35 -7.79
N PHE A 105 -1.25 7.70 -6.78
CA PHE A 105 -2.41 6.92 -6.37
C PHE A 105 -3.70 7.64 -6.74
N PHE A 106 -4.71 6.86 -7.10
CA PHE A 106 -6.02 7.34 -7.49
C PHE A 106 -7.07 6.48 -6.81
N ALA A 107 -8.14 7.12 -6.31
CA ALA A 107 -9.35 6.39 -5.96
C ALA A 107 -10.02 5.90 -7.24
N ALA A 108 -10.59 4.71 -7.18
CA ALA A 108 -11.18 4.06 -8.34
C ALA A 108 -12.58 3.56 -8.03
N ASP A 109 -13.52 3.84 -8.94
CA ASP A 109 -14.82 3.19 -8.92
C ASP A 109 -14.65 1.72 -9.35
N THR A 110 -14.93 0.82 -8.43
CA THR A 110 -14.79 -0.63 -8.65
C THR A 110 -15.77 -1.21 -9.67
N ALA A 111 -16.72 -0.41 -10.19
CA ALA A 111 -17.53 -0.81 -11.35
C ALA A 111 -16.67 -1.04 -12.61
N TYR A 112 -15.57 -0.29 -12.76
CA TYR A 112 -14.68 -0.35 -13.93
C TYR A 112 -13.24 -0.76 -13.58
N HIS A 113 -12.90 -0.80 -12.29
CA HIS A 113 -11.57 -1.10 -11.80
C HIS A 113 -11.55 -2.34 -10.92
N HIS A 114 -10.47 -3.11 -11.00
CA HIS A 114 -10.34 -4.41 -10.32
C HIS A 114 -9.74 -4.30 -8.91
N ALA A 115 -9.59 -3.07 -8.40
CA ALA A 115 -9.17 -2.74 -7.04
C ALA A 115 -9.68 -1.33 -6.65
N PRO A 116 -9.94 -1.06 -5.35
CA PRO A 116 -10.38 0.27 -4.90
C PRO A 116 -9.36 1.39 -5.15
N ILE A 117 -8.07 1.05 -5.15
CA ILE A 117 -6.98 1.99 -5.42
C ILE A 117 -6.32 1.60 -6.74
N VAL A 118 -6.08 2.60 -7.59
CA VAL A 118 -5.26 2.48 -8.80
C VAL A 118 -3.94 3.24 -8.61
N MET A 119 -2.84 2.71 -9.15
CA MET A 119 -1.53 3.33 -9.08
C MET A 119 -0.86 3.37 -10.45
N GLU A 120 -0.46 4.57 -10.87
CA GLU A 120 0.52 4.75 -11.95
C GLU A 120 1.93 4.52 -11.37
N VAL A 121 2.64 3.54 -11.91
CA VAL A 121 4.01 3.24 -11.51
C VAL A 121 4.97 4.20 -12.23
N ILE A 122 5.70 4.98 -11.44
CA ILE A 122 6.74 5.92 -11.89
C ILE A 122 8.13 5.29 -11.72
N GLU A 123 8.30 4.43 -10.71
CA GLU A 123 9.59 3.81 -10.44
C GLU A 123 9.39 2.45 -9.76
N ILE A 124 10.19 1.48 -10.19
CA ILE A 124 10.43 0.23 -9.47
C ILE A 124 11.85 0.34 -8.91
N PRO A 125 12.04 0.61 -7.61
CA PRO A 125 13.37 0.62 -7.04
C PRO A 125 14.07 -0.75 -7.22
N PRO A 126 15.40 -0.79 -7.35
CA PRO A 126 16.12 -2.06 -7.35
C PRO A 126 15.82 -2.82 -6.05
N GLY A 127 15.51 -4.11 -6.18
CA GLY A 127 15.32 -4.96 -5.01
C GLY A 127 16.58 -5.01 -4.13
N PRO A 128 16.45 -5.41 -2.86
CA PRO A 128 17.61 -5.57 -1.98
C PRO A 128 18.63 -6.51 -2.65
N LYS A 129 19.89 -6.06 -2.74
CA LYS A 129 20.96 -6.92 -3.26
C LYS A 129 21.08 -8.14 -2.34
N PRO A 130 21.13 -9.37 -2.88
CA PRO A 130 21.34 -10.55 -2.05
C PRO A 130 22.67 -10.38 -1.30
N ARG A 131 22.64 -10.59 0.02
CA ARG A 131 23.87 -10.63 0.82
C ARG A 131 24.67 -11.84 0.35
N ARG A 132 25.81 -11.59 -0.30
CA ARG A 132 26.83 -12.62 -0.52
C ARG A 132 27.48 -12.87 0.84
N TRP A 133 27.32 -14.08 1.36
CA TRP A 133 28.05 -14.58 2.52
C TRP A 133 29.31 -15.28 2.03
#